data_AF-A0A3D0TUM6-F1
#
_entry.id   AF-A0A3D0TUM6-F1
#
_cell.length_a   1.000
_cell.length_b   1.000
_cell.length_c   1.000
_cell.angle_alpha   90.00
_cell.angle_beta   90.00
_cell.angle_gamma   90.00
#
_symmetry.space_group_name_H-M   'P 1'
#
loop_
_entity.id
_entity.type
_entity.pdbx_description
1 polymer ?
#
loop_
_entity_poly.entity_id
_entity_poly.type
_entity_poly.pdbx_seq_one_letter_code
_entity_poly.pdbx_strand_id
1 'polypeptide(L)'
;MAFWDIFKGKPKSFLGIDVGTSSIKVVQLSKERNRVKLDTYGQLETYAYAERFNDAIQTSSLKMLDSQVADLIKKLLRESKAVSRDVTMSIPIFSSFSTVIEIPPIPEKELERAIPF
;
A
#
# COMPACT_ATOMS: atom_id res chain seq x y z
N MET A 1 38.90 -2.33 -5.37
CA MET A 1 37.58 -1.84 -4.89
C MET A 1 37.64 -1.84 -3.36
N ALA A 2 37.39 -0.69 -2.74
CA ALA A 2 37.73 -0.48 -1.34
C ALA A 2 36.76 -1.19 -0.38
N PHE A 3 37.32 -1.85 0.63
CA PHE A 3 36.64 -2.58 1.72
C PHE A 3 35.65 -1.71 2.54
N TRP A 4 35.71 -0.40 2.38
CA TRP A 4 34.92 0.61 3.09
C TRP A 4 33.46 0.76 2.59
N ASP A 5 33.12 0.26 1.40
CA ASP A 5 31.75 0.35 0.87
C ASP A 5 30.74 -0.58 1.56
N ILE A 6 31.21 -1.52 2.41
CA ILE A 6 30.36 -2.46 3.16
C ILE A 6 29.62 -1.79 4.33
N PHE A 7 30.12 -0.65 4.85
CA PHE A 7 29.52 0.09 5.96
C PHE A 7 28.61 1.25 5.54
N LYS A 8 28.41 1.47 4.23
CA LYS A 8 27.38 2.41 3.78
C LYS A 8 26.01 1.80 4.05
N GLY A 9 25.26 2.42 4.98
CA GLY A 9 23.88 2.04 5.27
C GLY A 9 23.07 1.93 3.98
N LYS A 10 22.18 0.94 3.90
CA LYS A 10 21.34 0.75 2.71
C LYS A 10 20.57 2.04 2.43
N PRO A 11 20.46 2.46 1.15
CA PRO A 11 19.68 3.64 0.81
C PRO A 11 18.25 3.48 1.32
N LYS A 12 17.67 4.56 1.86
CA LYS A 12 16.31 4.55 2.38
C LYS A 12 15.35 4.19 1.24
N SER A 13 14.59 3.11 1.42
CA SER A 13 13.64 2.57 0.46
C SER A 13 12.24 2.57 1.05
N PHE A 14 11.23 2.76 0.22
CA PHE A 14 9.83 2.90 0.59
C PHE A 14 9.00 1.98 -0.30
N LEU A 15 8.21 1.10 0.30
CA LEU A 15 7.31 0.21 -0.42
C LEU A 15 5.87 0.70 -0.28
N GLY A 16 5.24 1.03 -1.40
CA GLY A 16 3.82 1.32 -1.50
C GLY A 16 3.05 0.09 -1.97
N ILE A 17 1.93 -0.20 -1.33
CA ILE A 17 0.97 -1.23 -1.76
C ILE A 17 -0.42 -0.59 -1.87
N ASP A 18 -1.05 -0.76 -3.03
CA ASP A 18 -2.43 -0.32 -3.28
C ASP A 18 -3.29 -1.56 -3.56
N VAL A 19 -4.35 -1.73 -2.76
CA VAL A 19 -5.29 -2.85 -2.85
C VAL A 19 -6.61 -2.31 -3.38
N GLY A 20 -6.77 -2.37 -4.70
CA GLY A 20 -8.02 -2.04 -5.37
C GLY A 20 -8.95 -3.25 -5.48
N THR A 21 -10.17 -2.99 -5.96
CA THR A 21 -11.15 -4.05 -6.23
C THR A 21 -10.77 -4.91 -7.44
N SER A 22 -10.10 -4.32 -8.43
CA SER A 22 -9.73 -4.96 -9.70
C SER A 22 -8.26 -5.40 -9.77
N SER A 23 -7.40 -4.82 -8.94
CA SER A 23 -5.98 -5.09 -9.00
C SER A 23 -5.27 -4.80 -7.67
N ILE A 24 -4.16 -5.49 -7.45
CA ILE A 24 -3.21 -5.20 -6.39
C ILE A 24 -1.94 -4.69 -7.06
N LYS A 25 -1.42 -3.55 -6.59
CA LYS A 25 -0.23 -2.91 -7.13
C LYS A 25 0.83 -2.76 -6.04
N VAL A 26 2.10 -2.88 -6.43
CA VAL A 26 3.25 -2.60 -5.57
C VAL A 26 4.23 -1.70 -6.29
N VAL A 27 4.82 -0.76 -5.55
CA VAL A 27 5.89 0.13 -6.04
C VAL A 27 6.92 0.28 -4.94
N GLN A 28 8.19 0.05 -5.26
CA GLN A 28 9.30 0.34 -4.35
C GLN A 28 10.14 1.48 -4.91
N LEU A 29 10.31 2.53 -4.12
CA LEU A 29 11.12 3.71 -4.45
C LEU A 29 12.29 3.84 -3.48
N SER A 30 13.43 4.29 -3.97
CA SER A 30 14.57 4.71 -3.13
C SER A 30 14.90 6.17 -3.34
N LYS A 31 15.55 6.79 -2.35
CA LYS A 31 16.07 8.16 -2.46
C LYS A 31 17.59 8.13 -2.50
N GLU A 32 18.18 8.65 -3.58
CA GLU A 32 19.62 8.78 -3.76
C GLU A 32 19.96 10.22 -4.17
N ARG A 33 20.84 10.90 -3.42
CA ARG A 33 21.33 12.26 -3.75
C ARG A 33 20.20 13.23 -4.14
N ASN A 34 19.12 13.23 -3.36
CA ASN A 34 17.89 14.02 -3.58
C ASN A 34 17.05 13.66 -4.81
N ARG A 35 17.33 12.55 -5.50
CA ARG A 35 16.48 12.03 -6.56
C ARG A 35 15.70 10.81 -6.08
N VAL A 36 14.46 10.73 -6.52
CA VAL A 36 13.63 9.53 -6.36
C VAL A 36 13.97 8.57 -7.48
N LYS A 37 14.22 7.32 -7.14
CA LYS A 37 14.50 6.23 -8.07
C LYS A 37 13.44 5.16 -7.90
N LEU A 38 12.94 4.64 -9.01
CA LEU A 38 12.12 3.43 -9.03
C LEU A 38 13.04 2.21 -8.91
N ASP A 39 12.91 1.45 -7.83
CA ASP A 39 13.66 0.20 -7.64
C ASP A 39 12.96 -0.96 -8.33
N THR A 40 11.64 -1.09 -8.11
CA THR A 40 10.80 -2.12 -8.74
C THR A 40 9.31 -1.77 -8.64
N TYR A 41 8.49 -2.43 -9.45
CA TYR A 41 7.03 -2.33 -9.43
C TYR A 41 6.40 -3.67 -9.82
N GLY A 42 5.10 -3.81 -9.55
CA GLY A 42 4.33 -4.96 -9.99
C GLY A 42 2.83 -4.69 -9.92
N GLN A 43 2.07 -5.41 -10.74
CA GLN A 43 0.61 -5.38 -10.73
C GLN A 43 0.07 -6.78 -10.93
N LEU A 44 -1.00 -7.09 -10.21
CA LEU A 44 -1.76 -8.32 -10.34
C LEU A 44 -3.23 -7.98 -10.52
N GLU A 45 -3.83 -8.42 -11.64
CA GLU A 45 -5.28 -8.31 -11.89
C GLU A 45 -6.01 -9.36 -11.05
N THR A 46 -6.94 -8.94 -10.20
CA THR A 46 -7.66 -9.84 -9.27
C THR A 46 -8.70 -10.69 -9.99
N TYR A 47 -9.31 -10.19 -11.07
CA TYR A 47 -10.31 -10.94 -11.85
C TYR A 47 -9.75 -12.22 -12.47
N ALA A 48 -8.52 -12.19 -13.00
CA ALA A 48 -7.86 -13.37 -13.58
C ALA A 48 -7.53 -14.46 -12.55
N TYR A 49 -7.48 -14.09 -11.26
CA TYR A 49 -7.33 -15.04 -10.16
C TYR A 49 -8.68 -15.53 -9.65
N ALA A 50 -9.70 -14.68 -9.62
CA ALA A 50 -11.08 -15.06 -9.26
C ALA A 50 -11.62 -16.18 -10.16
N GLU A 51 -11.31 -16.18 -11.47
CA GLU A 51 -11.71 -17.26 -12.38
C GLU A 51 -10.98 -18.59 -12.16
N ARG A 52 -9.78 -18.56 -11.55
CA ARG A 52 -9.03 -19.79 -11.22
C ARG A 52 -9.53 -20.45 -9.94
N PHE A 53 -10.12 -19.66 -9.03
CA PHE A 53 -10.82 -20.19 -7.88
C PHE A 53 -12.25 -20.51 -8.32
N ASN A 54 -12.44 -21.74 -8.78
CA ASN A 54 -13.72 -22.32 -9.21
C ASN A 54 -14.73 -22.48 -8.05
N ASP A 55 -14.72 -21.57 -7.07
CA ASP A 55 -15.67 -21.51 -5.98
C ASP A 55 -16.73 -20.48 -6.31
N ALA A 56 -17.93 -20.99 -6.59
CA ALA A 56 -19.14 -20.27 -6.89
C ALA A 56 -19.57 -19.35 -5.73
N ILE A 57 -18.92 -18.19 -5.54
CA ILE A 57 -19.43 -17.13 -4.66
C ILE A 57 -19.29 -15.75 -5.33
N GLN A 58 -20.39 -15.40 -5.98
CA GLN A 58 -21.03 -14.08 -6.03
C GLN A 58 -20.37 -12.95 -6.84
N THR A 59 -20.99 -12.75 -8.00
CA THR A 59 -21.07 -11.60 -8.92
C THR A 59 -21.52 -10.27 -8.29
N SER A 60 -21.43 -10.06 -6.98
CA SER A 60 -21.90 -8.82 -6.35
C SER A 60 -20.97 -8.44 -5.22
N SER A 61 -20.05 -7.51 -5.46
CA SER A 61 -19.01 -7.05 -4.53
C SER A 61 -18.03 -8.14 -4.09
N LEU A 62 -16.98 -8.34 -4.90
CA LEU A 62 -15.78 -9.15 -4.62
C LEU A 62 -15.11 -8.72 -3.30
N LYS A 63 -15.65 -9.15 -2.15
CA LYS A 63 -14.90 -9.20 -0.90
C LYS A 63 -14.03 -10.45 -0.97
N MET A 64 -12.83 -10.28 -1.51
CA MET A 64 -11.79 -11.29 -1.37
C MET A 64 -11.55 -11.51 0.13
N LEU A 65 -11.39 -12.77 0.55
CA LEU A 65 -11.00 -13.07 1.92
C LEU A 65 -9.61 -12.47 2.19
N ASP A 66 -9.39 -11.92 3.39
CA ASP A 66 -8.11 -11.32 3.77
C ASP A 66 -6.92 -12.25 3.53
N SER A 67 -7.11 -13.56 3.72
CA SER A 67 -6.12 -14.60 3.44
C SER A 67 -5.73 -14.66 1.96
N GLN A 68 -6.68 -14.55 1.05
CA GLN A 68 -6.42 -14.55 -0.40
C GLN A 68 -5.66 -13.28 -0.81
N VAL A 69 -6.07 -12.13 -0.29
CA VAL A 69 -5.36 -10.86 -0.53
C VAL A 69 -3.91 -10.95 -0.03
N ALA A 70 -3.70 -11.50 1.16
CA ALA A 70 -2.36 -11.70 1.71
C ALA A 70 -1.49 -12.60 0.81
N ASP A 71 -2.04 -13.69 0.26
CA ASP A 71 -1.30 -14.59 -0.61
C ASP A 71 -0.97 -13.97 -1.97
N LEU A 72 -1.88 -13.17 -2.52
CA LEU A 72 -1.63 -12.39 -3.74
C LEU A 72 -0.56 -11.33 -3.51
N ILE A 73 -0.58 -10.61 -2.38
CA ILE A 73 0.48 -9.67 -2.01
C ILE A 73 1.83 -10.41 -1.90
N LYS A 74 1.89 -11.54 -1.19
CA LYS A 74 3.14 -12.33 -1.09
C LYS A 74 3.67 -12.75 -2.46
N LYS A 75 2.78 -13.20 -3.36
CA LYS A 75 3.13 -13.54 -4.73
C LYS A 75 3.70 -12.33 -5.47
N LEU A 76 3.01 -11.19 -5.41
CA LEU A 76 3.41 -9.98 -6.11
C LEU A 76 4.74 -9.41 -5.60
N LEU A 77 4.98 -9.44 -4.29
CA LEU A 77 6.26 -9.05 -3.69
C LEU A 77 7.41 -9.95 -4.15
N ARG A 78 7.17 -11.27 -4.25
CA ARG A 78 8.17 -12.23 -4.74
C ARG A 78 8.49 -12.01 -6.22
N GLU A 79 7.48 -11.81 -7.06
CA GLU A 79 7.65 -11.64 -8.51
C GLU A 79 8.25 -10.30 -8.89
N SER A 80 7.85 -9.21 -8.20
CA SER A 80 8.45 -7.89 -8.36
C SER A 80 9.85 -7.79 -7.73
N LYS A 81 10.28 -8.78 -6.94
CA LYS A 81 11.53 -8.75 -6.17
C LYS A 81 11.62 -7.55 -5.22
N ALA A 82 10.48 -7.09 -4.70
CA ALA A 82 10.44 -6.05 -3.67
C ALA A 82 11.10 -6.59 -2.38
N VAL A 83 12.03 -5.82 -1.83
CA VAL A 83 12.87 -6.24 -0.70
C VAL A 83 12.52 -5.51 0.60
N SER A 84 11.97 -4.30 0.50
CA SER A 84 11.56 -3.53 1.67
C SER A 84 10.39 -4.21 2.39
N ARG A 85 10.34 -4.04 3.72
CA ARG A 85 9.26 -4.55 4.59
C ARG A 85 8.55 -3.44 5.35
N ASP A 86 9.06 -2.21 5.25
CA ASP A 86 8.37 -1.00 5.70
C ASP A 86 7.43 -0.55 4.58
N VAL A 87 6.12 -0.68 4.85
CA VAL A 87 5.06 -0.51 3.85
C VAL A 87 4.19 0.69 4.17
N THR A 88 3.81 1.43 3.13
CA THR A 88 2.70 2.40 3.15
C THR A 88 1.57 1.87 2.27
N MET A 89 0.33 1.97 2.75
CA MET A 89 -0.86 1.54 2.04
C MET A 89 -1.99 2.56 2.17
N SER A 90 -2.91 2.54 1.21
CA SER A 90 -4.13 3.34 1.22
C SER A 90 -5.27 2.58 1.92
N ILE A 91 -6.11 3.32 2.65
CA ILE A 91 -7.45 2.83 3.01
C ILE A 91 -8.37 3.12 1.82
N PRO A 92 -9.17 2.15 1.35
CA PRO A 92 -10.09 2.39 0.27
C PRO A 92 -11.10 3.51 0.58
N ILE A 93 -11.38 4.34 -0.43
CA ILE A 93 -12.30 5.49 -0.24
C ILE A 93 -13.73 5.03 0.09
N PHE A 94 -14.18 3.89 -0.45
CA PHE A 94 -15.51 3.36 -0.15
C PHE A 94 -15.66 2.87 1.30
N SER A 95 -14.55 2.66 2.02
CA SER A 95 -14.53 2.33 3.45
C SER A 95 -14.13 3.53 4.32
N SER A 96 -14.02 4.72 3.73
CA SER A 96 -13.60 5.95 4.41
C SER A 96 -14.66 7.04 4.24
N PHE A 97 -14.84 7.87 5.26
CA PHE A 97 -15.63 9.09 5.16
C PHE A 97 -14.71 10.29 5.37
N SER A 98 -14.78 11.27 4.49
CA SER A 98 -14.01 12.51 4.60
C SER A 98 -14.89 13.68 4.18
N THR A 99 -14.91 14.72 5.01
CA THR A 99 -15.67 15.94 4.77
C THR A 99 -14.89 17.15 5.29
N VAL A 100 -15.19 18.33 4.75
CA VAL A 100 -14.67 19.60 5.28
C VAL A 100 -15.65 20.12 6.32
N ILE A 101 -15.14 20.52 7.48
CA ILE A 101 -15.91 21.20 8.54
C ILE A 101 -15.31 22.58 8.80
N GLU A 102 -16.17 23.57 9.05
CA GLU A 102 -15.75 24.90 9.45
C GLU A 102 -15.78 24.98 10.98
N ILE A 103 -14.65 25.34 11.59
CA ILE A 103 -14.51 25.46 13.04
C ILE A 103 -14.14 26.91 13.36
N PRO A 104 -14.77 27.55 14.37
CA PRO A 104 -14.36 28.87 14.81
C PRO A 104 -12.91 28.85 15.35
N PRO A 105 -12.23 30.01 15.41
CA PRO A 105 -10.88 30.07 15.98
C PRO A 105 -10.92 29.69 17.46
N ILE A 106 -10.46 28.48 17.77
CA ILE A 106 -10.36 27.92 19.13
C ILE A 106 -8.90 27.50 19.43
N PRO A 107 -8.49 27.47 20.71
CA PRO A 107 -7.19 26.93 21.08
C PRO A 107 -7.03 25.46 20.66
N GLU A 108 -5.83 25.04 20.25
CA GLU A 108 -5.54 23.67 19.79
C GLU A 108 -5.95 22.60 20.82
N LYS A 109 -5.81 22.90 22.11
CA LYS A 109 -6.23 22.01 23.21
C LYS A 109 -7.75 21.78 23.29
N GLU A 110 -8.54 22.69 22.73
CA GLU A 110 -10.00 22.58 22.69
C GLU A 110 -10.49 21.91 21.39
N LEU A 111 -9.67 21.93 20.33
CA LEU A 111 -9.98 21.29 19.05
C LEU A 111 -10.22 19.79 19.17
N GLU A 112 -9.40 19.09 19.96
CA GLU A 112 -9.58 17.66 20.25
C GLU A 112 -10.93 17.33 20.88
N ARG A 113 -11.54 18.28 21.62
CA ARG A 113 -12.86 18.12 22.24
C ARG A 113 -14.01 18.52 21.31
N ALA A 114 -13.74 19.41 20.36
CA ALA A 114 -14.73 19.95 19.43
C ALA A 114 -15.07 18.96 18.29
N ILE A 115 -14.20 18.00 18.01
CA ILE A 115 -14.44 16.91 17.04
C ILE A 115 -14.79 15.63 17.82
N PRO A 116 -16.08 15.37 18.12
CA PRO A 116 -16.48 14.06 18.60
C PRO A 116 -16.27 13.02 17.49
N PHE A 117 -15.88 11.82 17.90
CA PHE A 117 -15.52 10.67 17.06
C PHE A 117 -16.46 10.44 15.86
#